data_AF-A0A1Q3EH33-F1
#
_entry.id   AF-A0A1Q3EH33-F1
#
_cell.length_a   1.000
_cell.length_b   1.000
_cell.length_c   1.000
_cell.angle_alpha   90.00
_cell.angle_beta   90.00
_cell.angle_gamma   90.00
#
_symmetry.space_group_name_H-M   'P 1'
#
loop_
_entity.id
_entity.type
_entity.pdbx_description
1 polymer ?
#
loop_
_entity_poly.entity_id
_entity_poly.type
_entity_poly.pdbx_seq_one_letter_code
_entity_poly.pdbx_strand_id
1 'polypeptide(L)'
;MASEANNERQTSTQGAVGDATSAFQSLAKISSDLFSTEIQLTKFAAHYLRLGNGTQWFDWQSFLRAVRAYQRDDLILIYPNGNALVGEEGGRELIRGSSDKPTLGRTHEPIIRPDELSAVSNIADYIVYFVTQIVGVSIDADAIYGTVLNAFTNLEWASESGFADFSSSSTGTNSSWEYRITFSETYSGSSDTFLSFVSTILLEADIKNRSSWWGLVSSSRQHFRCEIIGLKFKVTKGFRDPVNPFDKFSDISI
;
A
#
# COMPACT_ATOMS: atom_id res chain seq x y z
N MET A 1 39.43 -24.52 -10.62
CA MET A 1 39.02 -23.42 -9.71
C MET A 1 37.69 -22.92 -10.22
N ALA A 2 36.68 -22.96 -9.35
CA ALA A 2 35.27 -22.90 -9.69
C ALA A 2 34.81 -21.48 -10.05
N SER A 3 33.82 -21.45 -10.93
CA SER A 3 33.05 -20.30 -11.40
C SER A 3 32.19 -19.69 -10.28
N GLU A 4 32.33 -18.39 -10.05
CA GLU A 4 31.34 -17.59 -9.31
C GLU A 4 30.36 -16.97 -10.31
N ALA A 5 29.13 -17.47 -10.29
CA ALA A 5 28.00 -16.90 -11.00
C ALA A 5 27.33 -15.87 -10.09
N ASN A 6 27.41 -14.59 -10.47
CA ASN A 6 26.68 -13.51 -9.83
C ASN A 6 25.23 -13.50 -10.36
N ASN A 7 24.27 -13.81 -9.49
CA ASN A 7 22.85 -13.86 -9.80
C ASN A 7 22.20 -12.55 -9.34
N GLU A 8 22.15 -11.55 -10.22
CA GLU A 8 21.44 -10.30 -9.99
C GLU A 8 19.92 -10.53 -10.07
N ARG A 9 19.25 -10.47 -8.91
CA ARG A 9 17.79 -10.35 -8.83
C ARG A 9 17.39 -8.96 -9.34
N GLN A 10 16.79 -8.92 -10.53
CA GLN A 10 16.20 -7.70 -11.06
C GLN A 10 14.88 -7.38 -10.33
N THR A 11 14.93 -6.40 -9.42
CA THR A 11 13.76 -5.60 -9.05
C THR A 11 13.50 -4.59 -10.17
N SER A 12 12.52 -4.89 -11.03
CA SER A 12 12.10 -3.97 -12.09
C SER A 12 11.17 -2.90 -11.52
N THR A 13 11.59 -1.65 -11.58
CA THR A 13 10.73 -0.47 -11.31
C THR A 13 10.55 0.23 -12.65
N GLN A 14 9.37 0.19 -13.25
CA GLN A 14 9.11 0.76 -14.58
C GLN A 14 8.13 1.94 -14.47
N GLY A 15 8.53 3.10 -15.03
CA GLY A 15 7.83 4.38 -14.91
C GLY A 15 6.87 4.75 -16.06
N ALA A 16 5.81 5.45 -15.65
CA ALA A 16 4.97 6.47 -16.30
C ALA A 16 4.59 6.36 -17.80
N VAL A 17 3.42 5.77 -18.04
CA VAL A 17 2.36 6.31 -18.91
C VAL A 17 1.11 6.34 -18.03
N GLY A 18 0.19 7.30 -18.23
CA GLY A 18 -1.08 7.40 -17.48
C GLY A 18 -1.97 6.17 -17.67
N ASP A 19 -1.63 5.10 -16.96
CA ASP A 19 -2.30 3.82 -16.86
C ASP A 19 -2.84 3.73 -15.44
N ALA A 20 -4.03 3.18 -15.23
CA ALA A 20 -4.63 3.04 -13.90
C ALA A 20 -3.72 2.28 -12.90
N THR A 21 -2.70 1.58 -13.43
CA THR A 21 -1.62 0.95 -12.66
C THR A 21 -0.70 1.93 -11.94
N SER A 22 -0.63 3.20 -12.34
CA SER A 22 0.23 4.21 -11.70
C SER A 22 -0.31 4.70 -10.35
N ALA A 23 -1.55 4.36 -10.01
CA ALA A 23 -2.19 4.77 -8.76
C ALA A 23 -1.53 4.16 -7.51
N PHE A 24 -0.80 3.04 -7.67
CA PHE A 24 -0.09 2.33 -6.62
C PHE A 24 1.34 2.03 -7.06
N GLN A 25 2.29 2.23 -6.16
CA GLN A 25 3.60 1.60 -6.30
C GLN A 25 3.48 0.10 -6.03
N SER A 26 4.14 -0.75 -6.83
CA SER A 26 4.13 -2.20 -6.61
C SER A 26 5.50 -2.67 -6.11
N LEU A 27 5.51 -3.39 -4.98
CA LEU A 27 6.65 -4.16 -4.51
C LEU A 27 6.29 -5.65 -4.58
N ALA A 28 6.65 -6.28 -5.69
CA ALA A 28 6.24 -7.65 -6.00
C ALA A 28 7.44 -8.62 -6.04
N LYS A 29 7.31 -9.73 -5.30
CA LYS A 29 8.18 -10.90 -5.31
C LYS A 29 7.36 -12.12 -5.72
N ILE A 30 6.89 -12.12 -6.97
CA ILE A 30 6.04 -13.16 -7.56
C ILE A 30 6.67 -13.70 -8.84
N SER A 31 6.19 -14.85 -9.32
CA SER A 31 6.59 -15.41 -10.61
C SER A 31 6.11 -14.54 -11.76
N SER A 32 6.85 -14.50 -12.86
CA SER A 32 6.58 -13.58 -13.97
C SER A 32 5.24 -13.83 -14.68
N ASP A 33 4.78 -15.08 -14.67
CA ASP A 33 3.48 -15.48 -15.21
C ASP A 33 2.28 -14.97 -14.37
N LEU A 34 2.53 -14.50 -13.14
CA LEU A 34 1.53 -13.88 -12.26
C LEU A 34 1.46 -12.35 -12.39
N PHE A 35 2.43 -11.68 -13.03
CA PHE A 35 2.45 -10.21 -13.13
C PHE A 35 1.21 -9.66 -13.81
N SER A 36 0.72 -10.30 -14.88
CA SER A 36 -0.51 -9.88 -15.55
C SER A 36 -1.72 -9.90 -14.60
N THR A 37 -1.76 -10.83 -13.65
CA THR A 37 -2.82 -10.97 -12.66
C THR A 37 -2.68 -9.94 -11.54
N GLU A 38 -1.45 -9.66 -11.08
CA GLU A 38 -1.18 -8.58 -10.12
C GLU A 38 -1.60 -7.21 -10.68
N ILE A 39 -1.31 -6.94 -11.96
CA ILE A 39 -1.74 -5.72 -12.64
C ILE A 39 -3.27 -5.58 -12.62
N GLN A 40 -4.01 -6.68 -12.78
CA GLN A 40 -5.48 -6.65 -12.71
C GLN A 40 -5.97 -6.32 -11.31
N LEU A 41 -5.33 -6.83 -10.26
CA LEU A 41 -5.66 -6.46 -8.88
C LEU A 41 -5.42 -4.96 -8.64
N THR A 42 -4.28 -4.45 -9.09
CA THR A 42 -3.94 -3.04 -8.96
C THR A 42 -4.93 -2.15 -9.72
N LYS A 43 -5.34 -2.55 -10.93
CA LYS A 43 -6.40 -1.86 -11.70
C LYS A 43 -7.73 -1.87 -10.97
N PHE A 44 -8.12 -3.01 -10.39
CA PHE A 44 -9.34 -3.12 -9.61
C PHE A 44 -9.33 -2.14 -8.42
N ALA A 45 -8.24 -2.10 -7.65
CA ALA A 45 -8.07 -1.15 -6.55
C ALA A 45 -8.11 0.31 -7.04
N ALA A 46 -7.45 0.63 -8.15
CA ALA A 46 -7.37 1.99 -8.68
C ALA A 46 -8.73 2.63 -9.01
N HIS A 47 -9.79 1.85 -9.29
CA HIS A 47 -11.15 2.40 -9.48
C HIS A 47 -11.73 3.08 -8.24
N TYR A 48 -11.17 2.82 -7.06
CA TYR A 48 -11.60 3.38 -5.79
C TYR A 48 -10.75 4.57 -5.35
N LEU A 49 -9.81 5.02 -6.19
CA LEU A 49 -9.17 6.30 -6.02
C LEU A 49 -10.16 7.42 -6.36
N ARG A 50 -10.42 8.31 -5.41
CA ARG A 50 -11.31 9.46 -5.57
C ARG A 50 -10.49 10.70 -5.89
N LEU A 51 -11.07 11.57 -6.71
CA LEU A 51 -10.55 12.91 -6.96
C LEU A 51 -11.54 13.94 -6.41
N GLY A 52 -11.05 14.90 -5.64
CA GLY A 52 -11.87 16.00 -5.14
C GLY A 52 -11.02 17.17 -4.67
N ASN A 53 -11.45 18.39 -5.01
CA ASN A 53 -10.78 19.64 -4.64
C ASN A 53 -9.26 19.67 -4.94
N GLY A 54 -8.83 19.00 -6.01
CA GLY A 54 -7.42 18.93 -6.41
C GLY A 54 -6.57 17.94 -5.60
N THR A 55 -7.18 17.12 -4.75
CA THR A 55 -6.53 16.04 -3.99
C THR A 55 -7.08 14.68 -4.39
N GLN A 56 -6.28 13.64 -4.20
CA GLN A 56 -6.65 12.26 -4.43
C GLN A 56 -6.56 11.45 -3.14
N TRP A 57 -7.57 10.63 -2.86
CA TRP A 57 -7.58 9.75 -1.69
C TRP A 57 -8.24 8.41 -2.00
N PHE A 58 -7.84 7.36 -1.28
CA PHE A 58 -8.37 6.04 -1.50
C PHE A 58 -9.68 5.78 -0.71
N ASP A 59 -10.77 5.44 -1.41
CA ASP A 59 -12.06 5.13 -0.80
C ASP A 59 -12.12 3.66 -0.33
N TRP A 60 -11.53 3.42 0.82
CA TRP A 60 -11.48 2.10 1.47
C TRP A 60 -12.85 1.46 1.68
N GLN A 61 -13.89 2.27 1.96
CA GLN A 61 -15.23 1.75 2.24
C GLN A 61 -15.87 1.21 0.95
N SER A 62 -15.78 1.96 -0.15
CA SER A 62 -16.27 1.49 -1.45
C SER A 62 -15.46 0.30 -1.96
N PHE A 63 -14.13 0.30 -1.78
CA PHE A 63 -13.29 -0.83 -2.18
C PHE A 63 -13.64 -2.10 -1.40
N LEU A 64 -13.75 -2.02 -0.07
CA LEU A 64 -14.15 -3.16 0.77
C LEU A 64 -15.54 -3.67 0.40
N ARG A 65 -16.49 -2.78 0.10
CA ARG A 65 -17.84 -3.18 -0.36
C ARG A 65 -17.76 -3.96 -1.67
N ALA A 66 -16.96 -3.50 -2.63
CA ALA A 66 -16.80 -4.18 -3.91
C ALA A 66 -16.10 -5.53 -3.79
N VAL A 67 -15.04 -5.61 -2.98
CA VAL A 67 -14.37 -6.88 -2.64
C VAL A 67 -15.37 -7.86 -2.03
N ARG A 68 -16.21 -7.42 -1.10
CA ARG A 68 -17.23 -8.29 -0.47
C ARG A 68 -18.34 -8.72 -1.44
N ALA A 69 -18.63 -7.91 -2.45
CA ALA A 69 -19.59 -8.24 -3.49
C ALA A 69 -19.01 -9.16 -4.58
N TYR A 70 -17.68 -9.34 -4.62
CA TYR A 70 -17.01 -10.22 -5.56
C TYR A 70 -17.19 -11.69 -5.17
N GLN A 71 -17.85 -12.48 -6.02
CA GLN A 71 -18.27 -13.85 -5.69
C GLN A 71 -17.35 -14.95 -6.23
N ARG A 72 -16.30 -14.60 -6.98
CA ARG A 72 -15.39 -15.59 -7.58
C ARG A 72 -14.26 -15.94 -6.62
N ASP A 73 -13.67 -17.11 -6.82
CA ASP A 73 -12.63 -17.71 -5.97
C ASP A 73 -11.19 -17.32 -6.36
N ASP A 74 -11.04 -16.52 -7.41
CA ASP A 74 -9.75 -15.97 -7.87
C ASP A 74 -9.32 -14.72 -7.11
N LEU A 75 -10.17 -14.16 -6.24
CA LEU A 75 -9.82 -13.09 -5.29
C LEU A 75 -10.47 -13.37 -3.92
N ILE A 76 -9.65 -13.75 -2.94
CA ILE A 76 -10.11 -14.09 -1.60
C ILE A 76 -9.49 -13.13 -0.59
N LEU A 77 -10.34 -12.45 0.20
CA LEU A 77 -9.90 -11.63 1.33
C LEU A 77 -9.43 -12.53 2.49
N ILE A 78 -8.21 -12.27 2.99
CA ILE A 78 -7.59 -13.01 4.09
C ILE A 78 -7.14 -12.05 5.20
N TYR A 79 -7.03 -12.56 6.44
CA TYR A 79 -6.52 -11.79 7.58
C TYR A 79 -5.13 -12.21 8.01
N PRO A 80 -4.41 -11.35 8.77
CA PRO A 80 -3.27 -11.79 9.57
C PRO A 80 -3.62 -13.08 10.31
N ASN A 81 -2.76 -14.10 10.20
CA ASN A 81 -2.96 -15.53 10.57
C ASN A 81 -3.44 -16.46 9.44
N GLY A 82 -3.66 -15.95 8.22
CA GLY A 82 -3.95 -16.79 7.05
C GLY A 82 -5.37 -17.37 7.01
N ASN A 83 -6.24 -16.98 7.94
CA ASN A 83 -7.64 -17.38 7.94
C ASN A 83 -8.36 -16.67 6.80
N ALA A 84 -8.91 -17.46 5.88
CA ALA A 84 -9.79 -16.96 4.82
C ALA A 84 -11.15 -16.60 5.40
N LEU A 85 -11.76 -15.54 4.86
CA LEU A 85 -13.18 -15.29 5.08
C LEU A 85 -14.00 -16.25 4.22
N VAL A 86 -14.66 -17.21 4.86
CA VAL A 86 -15.81 -17.90 4.28
C VAL A 86 -17.02 -17.10 4.74
N GLY A 87 -17.82 -16.60 3.80
CA GLY A 87 -18.91 -15.68 4.11
C GLY A 87 -19.83 -16.21 5.20
N GLU A 88 -19.91 -15.49 6.31
CA GLU A 88 -21.11 -15.23 7.10
C GLU A 88 -20.79 -14.23 8.23
N GLU A 89 -21.85 -13.57 8.68
CA GLU A 89 -21.94 -12.39 9.54
C GLU A 89 -20.91 -12.30 10.68
N GLY A 90 -20.13 -11.22 10.68
CA GLY A 90 -19.22 -10.90 11.77
C GLY A 90 -18.18 -9.87 11.34
N GLY A 91 -18.57 -8.59 11.39
CA GLY A 91 -17.78 -7.45 10.94
C GLY A 91 -16.33 -7.50 11.41
N ARG A 92 -15.44 -7.88 10.49
CA ARG A 92 -14.01 -7.58 10.63
C ARG A 92 -13.60 -6.55 9.59
N GLU A 93 -12.84 -5.62 10.12
CA GLU A 93 -12.54 -4.30 9.58
C GLU A 93 -11.35 -4.36 8.60
N LEU A 94 -11.02 -3.20 8.03
CA LEU A 94 -9.74 -2.96 7.36
C LEU A 94 -8.58 -3.33 8.29
N ILE A 95 -7.47 -3.81 7.73
CA ILE A 95 -6.23 -3.96 8.50
C ILE A 95 -5.69 -2.55 8.76
N ARG A 96 -5.52 -2.19 10.03
CA ARG A 96 -5.10 -0.84 10.44
C ARG A 96 -3.89 -0.88 11.37
N GLY A 97 -2.98 0.06 11.18
CA GLY A 97 -1.86 0.34 12.07
C GLY A 97 -1.72 1.83 12.29
N SER A 98 -1.29 2.22 13.49
CA SER A 98 -0.85 3.60 13.73
C SER A 98 0.45 3.59 14.52
N SER A 99 1.40 4.43 14.13
CA SER A 99 2.71 4.47 14.79
C SER A 99 2.64 4.98 16.23
N ASP A 100 1.56 5.67 16.62
CA ASP A 100 1.39 6.27 17.94
C ASP A 100 0.74 5.34 18.98
N LYS A 101 0.23 4.18 18.56
CA LYS A 101 -0.53 3.26 19.39
C LYS A 101 -0.08 1.82 19.13
N PRO A 102 0.10 1.01 20.18
CA PRO A 102 0.34 -0.41 19.97
C PRO A 102 -0.88 -1.07 19.33
N THR A 103 -0.63 -1.98 18.41
CA THR A 103 -1.61 -2.93 17.92
C THR A 103 -2.07 -3.81 19.08
N LEU A 104 -3.38 -3.99 19.24
CA LEU A 104 -3.99 -4.69 20.37
C LEU A 104 -3.31 -6.05 20.63
N GLY A 105 -2.84 -6.24 21.88
CA GLY A 105 -2.23 -7.49 22.33
C GLY A 105 -0.73 -7.63 22.04
N ARG A 106 -0.04 -6.59 21.53
CA ARG A 106 1.41 -6.61 21.28
C ARG A 106 2.15 -5.57 22.13
N THR A 107 3.19 -6.01 22.84
CA THR A 107 3.95 -5.18 23.80
C THR A 107 5.33 -4.75 23.30
N HIS A 108 5.76 -5.22 22.12
CA HIS A 108 7.09 -4.97 21.55
C HIS A 108 7.02 -4.24 20.20
N GLU A 109 5.91 -3.55 19.93
CA GLU A 109 5.77 -2.74 18.71
C GLU A 109 6.57 -1.44 18.85
N PRO A 110 7.32 -1.03 17.82
CA PRO A 110 7.93 0.30 17.77
C PRO A 110 6.83 1.37 17.89
N ILE A 111 6.93 2.24 18.89
CA ILE A 111 6.02 3.37 19.07
C ILE A 111 6.77 4.66 18.71
N ILE A 112 6.17 5.43 17.81
CA ILE A 112 6.62 6.76 17.42
C ILE A 112 5.63 7.76 18.01
N ARG A 113 6.12 8.51 18.99
CA ARG A 113 5.32 9.47 19.74
C ARG A 113 5.13 10.77 18.94
N PRO A 114 3.89 11.20 18.67
CA PRO A 114 3.64 12.42 17.90
C PRO A 114 4.17 13.70 18.55
N ASP A 115 4.41 13.69 19.86
CA ASP A 115 4.99 14.79 20.64
C ASP A 115 6.52 14.78 20.68
N GLU A 116 7.19 13.83 20.01
CA GLU A 116 8.64 13.71 19.96
C GLU A 116 9.18 13.75 18.53
N LEU A 117 10.30 14.46 18.33
CA LEU A 117 11.00 14.51 17.05
C LEU A 117 11.55 13.13 16.67
N SER A 118 11.05 12.58 15.57
CA SER A 118 11.42 11.25 15.07
C SER A 118 12.01 11.35 13.67
N ALA A 119 12.98 10.49 13.35
CA ALA A 119 13.59 10.47 12.03
C ALA A 119 12.67 9.76 11.01
N VAL A 120 12.79 10.10 9.72
CA VAL A 120 12.07 9.40 8.63
C VAL A 120 12.40 7.91 8.63
N SER A 121 13.64 7.52 8.96
CA SER A 121 14.03 6.11 9.10
C SER A 121 13.18 5.36 10.13
N ASN A 122 12.80 6.00 11.24
CA ASN A 122 11.96 5.36 12.27
C ASN A 122 10.56 5.05 11.71
N ILE A 123 10.02 5.92 10.87
CA ILE A 123 8.73 5.69 10.19
C ILE A 123 8.84 4.49 9.23
N ALA A 124 9.93 4.41 8.47
CA ALA A 124 10.19 3.26 7.60
C ALA A 124 10.31 1.95 8.41
N ASP A 125 11.04 1.95 9.53
CA ASP A 125 11.16 0.80 10.44
C ASP A 125 9.80 0.37 11.00
N TYR A 126 8.95 1.33 11.39
CA TYR A 126 7.59 1.05 11.84
C TYR A 126 6.76 0.35 10.75
N ILE A 127 6.83 0.85 9.50
CA ILE A 127 6.10 0.26 8.37
C ILE A 127 6.61 -1.15 8.07
N VAL A 128 7.93 -1.38 8.11
CA VAL A 128 8.53 -2.71 7.97
C VAL A 128 8.02 -3.65 9.06
N TYR A 129 8.02 -3.22 10.32
CA TYR A 129 7.46 -4.00 11.44
C TYR A 129 5.99 -4.33 11.18
N PHE A 130 5.18 -3.34 10.82
CA PHE A 130 3.75 -3.55 10.59
C PHE A 130 3.50 -4.55 9.45
N VAL A 131 4.11 -4.33 8.29
CA VAL A 131 3.92 -5.17 7.10
C VAL A 131 4.41 -6.60 7.33
N THR A 132 5.56 -6.79 7.99
CA THR A 132 6.12 -8.13 8.18
C THR A 132 5.52 -8.85 9.39
N GLN A 133 5.40 -8.19 10.54
CA GLN A 133 5.02 -8.83 11.81
C GLN A 133 3.52 -8.81 12.05
N ILE A 134 2.81 -7.77 11.58
CA ILE A 134 1.36 -7.62 11.79
C ILE A 134 0.62 -8.21 10.61
N VAL A 135 0.95 -7.78 9.38
CA VAL A 135 0.26 -8.26 8.17
C VAL A 135 0.75 -9.65 7.75
N GLY A 136 1.98 -10.02 8.10
CA GLY A 136 2.57 -11.30 7.73
C GLY A 136 2.95 -11.38 6.26
N VAL A 137 3.50 -10.29 5.70
CA VAL A 137 4.11 -10.28 4.37
C VAL A 137 5.56 -10.79 4.49
N SER A 138 5.96 -11.75 3.66
CA SER A 138 7.29 -12.39 3.65
C SER A 138 8.20 -11.87 2.52
N ILE A 139 8.09 -10.58 2.23
CA ILE A 139 9.06 -9.83 1.42
C ILE A 139 10.26 -9.47 2.30
N ASP A 140 11.43 -9.35 1.68
CA ASP A 140 12.65 -8.94 2.38
C ASP A 140 12.47 -7.58 3.09
N ALA A 141 12.87 -7.51 4.36
CA ALA A 141 12.66 -6.33 5.20
C ALA A 141 13.42 -5.11 4.66
N ASP A 142 14.63 -5.30 4.14
CA ASP A 142 15.44 -4.21 3.58
C ASP A 142 14.83 -3.70 2.26
N ALA A 143 14.20 -4.57 1.46
CA ALA A 143 13.46 -4.16 0.26
C ALA A 143 12.21 -3.32 0.60
N ILE A 144 11.46 -3.70 1.64
CA ILE A 144 10.33 -2.89 2.14
C ILE A 144 10.85 -1.55 2.66
N TYR A 145 11.87 -1.57 3.53
CA TYR A 145 12.49 -0.39 4.11
C TYR A 145 12.96 0.58 3.02
N GLY A 146 13.77 0.10 2.07
CA GLY A 146 14.34 0.91 0.99
C GLY A 146 13.27 1.53 0.09
N THR A 147 12.21 0.76 -0.22
CA THR A 147 11.10 1.23 -1.06
C THR A 147 10.31 2.35 -0.38
N VAL A 148 9.92 2.15 0.88
CA VAL A 148 9.16 3.12 1.68
C VAL A 148 10.00 4.36 1.98
N LEU A 149 11.25 4.17 2.39
CA LEU A 149 12.18 5.27 2.65
C LEU A 149 12.36 6.12 1.40
N ASN A 150 12.62 5.49 0.24
CA ASN A 150 12.79 6.21 -1.02
C ASN A 150 11.55 7.04 -1.38
N ALA A 151 10.34 6.48 -1.22
CA ALA A 151 9.11 7.21 -1.46
C ALA A 151 8.99 8.47 -0.57
N PHE A 152 9.30 8.36 0.73
CA PHE A 152 9.20 9.49 1.65
C PHE A 152 10.35 10.51 1.56
N THR A 153 11.53 10.09 1.11
CA THR A 153 12.63 11.02 0.82
C THR A 153 12.54 11.64 -0.57
N ASN A 154 11.62 11.16 -1.40
CA ASN A 154 11.44 11.61 -2.78
C ASN A 154 9.96 11.78 -3.14
N LEU A 155 9.22 12.47 -2.27
CA LEU A 155 7.76 12.66 -2.38
C LEU A 155 7.33 13.42 -3.65
N GLU A 156 8.21 14.24 -4.22
CA GLU A 156 7.94 14.96 -5.49
C GLU A 156 7.77 13.95 -6.61
N TRP A 157 8.77 13.09 -6.79
CA TRP A 157 8.71 11.97 -7.72
C TRP A 157 7.53 11.03 -7.43
N ALA A 158 7.29 10.69 -6.17
CA ALA A 158 6.18 9.79 -5.80
C ALA A 158 4.83 10.38 -6.22
N SER A 159 4.68 11.70 -6.07
CA SER A 159 3.47 12.42 -6.48
C SER A 159 3.34 12.50 -8.00
N GLU A 160 4.41 12.85 -8.70
CA GLU A 160 4.43 12.87 -10.17
C GLU A 160 4.19 11.50 -10.79
N SER A 161 4.56 10.43 -10.07
CA SER A 161 4.30 9.05 -10.48
C SER A 161 2.86 8.59 -10.24
N GLY A 162 2.06 9.36 -9.51
CA GLY A 162 0.62 9.12 -9.31
C GLY A 162 0.24 8.27 -8.09
N PHE A 163 1.21 7.78 -7.32
CA PHE A 163 0.95 6.91 -6.15
C PHE A 163 1.14 7.62 -4.81
N ALA A 164 1.40 8.93 -4.79
CA ALA A 164 1.36 9.75 -3.58
C ALA A 164 0.58 11.05 -3.81
N ASP A 165 -0.24 11.45 -2.83
CA ASP A 165 -1.01 12.69 -2.91
C ASP A 165 -0.89 13.51 -1.61
N PHE A 166 -0.84 14.83 -1.77
CA PHE A 166 -0.61 15.77 -0.67
C PHE A 166 -1.93 16.36 -0.18
N SER A 167 -2.08 16.46 1.14
CA SER A 167 -3.19 17.16 1.76
C SER A 167 -2.72 18.09 2.87
N SER A 168 -3.27 19.31 2.91
CA SER A 168 -3.08 20.23 4.01
C SER A 168 -4.19 20.06 5.04
N SER A 169 -3.85 20.21 6.32
CA SER A 169 -4.87 20.32 7.36
C SER A 169 -5.73 21.57 7.18
N SER A 170 -6.99 21.50 7.64
CA SER A 170 -7.90 22.65 7.66
C SER A 170 -7.44 23.75 8.62
N THR A 171 -6.61 23.42 9.62
CA THR A 171 -6.03 24.36 10.57
C THR A 171 -4.74 25.00 10.08
N GLY A 172 -4.14 24.48 8.99
CA GLY A 172 -2.87 24.98 8.42
C GLY A 172 -1.65 24.77 9.33
N THR A 173 -1.74 23.91 10.34
CA THR A 173 -0.68 23.65 11.31
C THR A 173 0.20 22.47 10.93
N ASN A 174 -0.37 21.49 10.23
CA ASN A 174 0.26 20.28 9.73
C ASN A 174 -0.22 19.97 8.30
N SER A 175 0.43 19.00 7.67
CA SER A 175 0.03 18.43 6.39
C SER A 175 0.39 16.95 6.36
N SER A 176 -0.12 16.25 5.35
CA SER A 176 0.04 14.82 5.22
C SER A 176 0.22 14.40 3.76
N TRP A 177 0.81 13.22 3.58
CA TRP A 177 0.89 12.52 2.31
C TRP A 177 0.20 11.16 2.42
N GLU A 178 -0.73 10.87 1.51
CA GLU A 178 -1.22 9.50 1.30
C GLU A 178 -0.33 8.83 0.26
N TYR A 179 0.47 7.85 0.68
CA TYR A 179 1.27 6.99 -0.19
C TYR A 179 0.58 5.65 -0.40
N ARG A 180 0.43 5.22 -1.65
CA ARG A 180 -0.31 4.02 -2.05
C ARG A 180 0.64 2.94 -2.58
N ILE A 181 0.63 1.77 -1.95
CA ILE A 181 1.54 0.67 -2.29
C ILE A 181 0.88 -0.71 -2.16
N THR A 182 1.23 -1.61 -3.08
CA THR A 182 0.94 -3.04 -3.00
C THR A 182 2.19 -3.83 -2.62
N PHE A 183 2.04 -4.82 -1.73
CA PHE A 183 3.08 -5.77 -1.38
C PHE A 183 2.64 -7.18 -1.80
N SER A 184 3.27 -7.72 -2.84
CA SER A 184 2.85 -8.99 -3.45
C SER A 184 3.94 -10.07 -3.33
N GLU A 185 3.57 -11.29 -2.93
CA GLU A 185 4.51 -12.41 -2.74
C GLU A 185 3.92 -13.75 -3.18
N THR A 186 4.77 -14.69 -3.62
CA THR A 186 4.33 -16.03 -3.99
C THR A 186 3.67 -16.76 -2.81
N TYR A 187 2.55 -17.42 -3.06
CA TYR A 187 1.93 -18.30 -2.08
C TYR A 187 2.58 -19.69 -2.14
N SER A 188 3.18 -20.15 -1.04
CA SER A 188 3.92 -21.44 -1.02
C SER A 188 3.07 -22.68 -1.31
N GLY A 189 1.75 -22.59 -1.16
CA GLY A 189 0.84 -23.71 -1.41
C GLY A 189 0.39 -23.87 -2.87
N SER A 190 0.70 -22.94 -3.78
CA SER A 190 0.31 -23.02 -5.20
C SER A 190 1.15 -22.08 -6.07
N SER A 191 1.64 -22.58 -7.21
CA SER A 191 2.36 -21.75 -8.21
C SER A 191 1.46 -20.77 -8.95
N ASP A 192 0.15 -21.05 -9.01
CA ASP A 192 -0.84 -20.18 -9.67
C ASP A 192 -1.45 -19.17 -8.69
N THR A 193 -0.84 -18.94 -7.54
CA THR A 193 -1.39 -18.05 -6.51
C THR A 193 -0.32 -17.17 -5.91
N PHE A 194 -0.69 -15.92 -5.64
CA PHE A 194 0.11 -15.00 -4.83
C PHE A 194 -0.72 -14.40 -3.70
N LEU A 195 -0.05 -13.88 -2.68
CA LEU A 195 -0.65 -13.03 -1.67
C LEU A 195 -0.36 -11.57 -2.02
N SER A 196 -1.30 -10.67 -1.77
CA SER A 196 -1.09 -9.24 -1.97
C SER A 196 -1.71 -8.42 -0.85
N PHE A 197 -0.94 -7.52 -0.26
CA PHE A 197 -1.44 -6.50 0.66
C PHE A 197 -1.57 -5.18 -0.09
N VAL A 198 -2.79 -4.79 -0.41
CA VAL A 198 -3.11 -3.47 -0.99
C VAL A 198 -3.24 -2.49 0.17
N SER A 199 -2.51 -1.38 0.12
CA SER A 199 -2.42 -0.48 1.27
C SER A 199 -2.24 0.99 0.92
N THR A 200 -2.64 1.84 1.86
CA THR A 200 -2.33 3.26 1.91
C THR A 200 -1.60 3.54 3.21
N ILE A 201 -0.58 4.40 3.13
CA ILE A 201 0.24 4.86 4.24
C ILE A 201 0.08 6.38 4.28
N LEU A 202 -0.57 6.88 5.32
CA LEU A 202 -0.70 8.30 5.59
C LEU A 202 0.47 8.75 6.46
N LEU A 203 1.36 9.57 5.93
CA LEU A 203 2.45 10.21 6.67
C LEU A 203 2.07 11.66 6.96
N GLU A 204 1.86 11.99 8.23
CA GLU A 204 1.58 13.34 8.71
C GLU A 204 2.79 13.92 9.44
N ALA A 205 3.01 15.22 9.30
CA ALA A 205 4.02 15.96 10.04
C ALA A 205 3.60 17.41 10.27
N ASP A 206 4.27 18.08 11.21
CA ASP A 206 4.22 19.52 11.45
C ASP A 206 4.94 20.35 10.35
N ILE A 207 4.77 19.93 9.10
CA ILE A 207 5.19 20.62 7.89
C ILE A 207 3.95 21.27 7.29
N LYS A 208 4.03 22.54 6.88
CA LYS A 208 2.86 23.28 6.36
C LYS A 208 2.69 23.20 4.86
N ASN A 209 3.78 23.45 4.14
CA ASN A 209 3.75 23.59 2.69
C ASN A 209 4.24 22.32 2.02
N ARG A 210 3.61 21.95 0.91
CA ARG A 210 4.01 20.80 0.08
C ARG A 210 5.51 20.80 -0.24
N SER A 211 6.06 21.94 -0.65
CA SER A 211 7.47 22.05 -1.02
C SER A 211 8.45 21.90 0.14
N SER A 212 7.99 22.06 1.40
CA SER A 212 8.82 21.85 2.58
C SER A 212 9.04 20.36 2.90
N TRP A 213 8.33 19.45 2.22
CA TRP A 213 8.60 18.01 2.25
C TRP A 213 9.74 17.61 1.30
N TRP A 214 10.12 18.49 0.37
CA TRP A 214 11.20 18.20 -0.57
C TRP A 214 12.56 18.21 0.13
N GLY A 215 13.41 17.24 -0.19
CA GLY A 215 14.75 17.13 0.38
C GLY A 215 14.79 16.48 1.77
N LEU A 216 13.69 15.89 2.24
CA LEU A 216 13.75 14.97 3.38
C LEU A 216 14.74 13.84 3.06
N VAL A 217 15.68 13.62 3.98
CA VAL A 217 16.57 12.45 4.02
C VAL A 217 16.22 11.56 5.21
N SER A 218 16.79 10.36 5.28
CA SER A 218 16.52 9.36 6.33
C SER A 218 16.62 9.91 7.76
N SER A 219 17.59 10.80 8.01
CA SER A 219 17.84 11.41 9.32
C SER A 219 17.03 12.68 9.60
N SER A 220 16.21 13.16 8.64
CA SER A 220 15.36 14.35 8.86
C SER A 220 14.37 14.06 9.97
N ARG A 221 14.22 15.00 10.90
CA ARG A 221 13.40 14.80 12.09
C ARG A 221 12.26 15.79 12.13
N GLN A 222 11.05 15.30 12.38
CA GLN A 222 9.83 16.07 12.59
C GLN A 222 8.91 15.35 13.57
N HIS A 223 7.79 15.98 13.95
CA HIS A 223 6.72 15.34 14.70
C HIS A 223 5.90 14.46 13.75
N PHE A 224 6.46 13.31 13.37
CA PHE A 224 5.83 12.40 12.43
C PHE A 224 4.75 11.55 13.09
N ARG A 225 3.69 11.30 12.31
CA ARG A 225 2.65 10.32 12.61
C ARG A 225 2.36 9.50 11.35
N CYS A 226 2.25 8.18 11.51
CA CYS A 226 1.98 7.27 10.42
C CYS A 226 0.69 6.48 10.70
N GLU A 227 -0.20 6.41 9.72
CA GLU A 227 -1.36 5.51 9.71
C GLU A 227 -1.31 4.61 8.49
N ILE A 228 -1.48 3.31 8.69
CA ILE A 228 -1.50 2.32 7.61
C ILE A 228 -2.89 1.70 7.58
N ILE A 229 -3.49 1.65 6.39
CA ILE A 229 -4.77 0.98 6.15
C ILE A 229 -4.60 0.05 4.97
N GLY A 230 -5.17 -1.16 5.04
CA GLY A 230 -5.11 -2.07 3.92
C GLY A 230 -6.03 -3.28 3.98
N LEU A 231 -6.00 -4.05 2.90
CA LEU A 231 -6.63 -5.36 2.76
C LEU A 231 -5.61 -6.35 2.21
N LYS A 232 -5.62 -7.57 2.73
CA LYS A 232 -4.73 -8.65 2.29
C LYS A 232 -5.53 -9.70 1.52
N PHE A 233 -5.03 -10.10 0.37
CA PHE A 233 -5.69 -11.00 -0.56
C PHE A 233 -4.85 -12.24 -0.82
N LYS A 234 -5.54 -13.35 -1.08
CA LYS A 234 -5.02 -14.47 -1.84
C LYS A 234 -5.60 -14.38 -3.25
N VAL A 235 -4.76 -14.32 -4.26
CA VAL A 235 -5.15 -14.06 -5.65
C VAL A 235 -4.68 -15.19 -6.54
N THR A 236 -5.60 -15.75 -7.31
CA THR A 236 -5.31 -16.85 -8.24
C THR A 236 -5.09 -16.31 -9.65
N LYS A 237 -4.14 -16.91 -10.36
CA LYS A 237 -3.81 -16.61 -11.74
C LYS A 237 -5.07 -16.56 -12.60
N GLY A 238 -5.17 -15.51 -13.40
CA GLY A 238 -6.33 -15.29 -14.26
C GLY A 238 -7.43 -14.42 -13.64
N PHE A 239 -7.29 -13.97 -12.38
CA PHE A 239 -8.09 -12.86 -11.87
C PHE A 239 -8.05 -11.68 -12.84
N ARG A 240 -9.23 -11.10 -13.08
CA ARG A 240 -9.41 -9.92 -13.93
C ARG A 240 -10.21 -8.88 -13.18
N ASP A 241 -9.84 -7.62 -13.41
CA ASP A 241 -10.57 -6.47 -12.91
C ASP A 241 -12.07 -6.61 -13.28
N PRO A 242 -12.98 -6.71 -12.29
CA PRO A 242 -14.41 -6.90 -12.54
C PRO A 242 -15.10 -5.64 -13.03
N VAL A 243 -14.48 -4.47 -12.92
CA VAL A 243 -15.12 -3.22 -13.30
C VAL A 243 -15.11 -3.11 -14.83
N ASN A 244 -16.28 -3.34 -15.42
CA ASN A 244 -16.46 -3.20 -16.85
C ASN A 244 -16.33 -1.71 -17.23
N PRO A 245 -15.46 -1.33 -18.19
CA PRO A 245 -15.32 0.07 -18.60
C PRO A 245 -16.62 0.72 -19.10
N PHE A 246 -17.64 -0.09 -19.46
CA PHE A 246 -18.94 0.39 -19.91
C PHE A 246 -19.94 0.75 -18.79
N ASP A 247 -19.72 0.33 -17.54
CA ASP A 247 -20.65 0.65 -16.44
C ASP A 247 -20.54 2.11 -15.98
N LYS A 248 -19.43 2.80 -16.28
CA LYS A 248 -19.21 4.23 -15.94
C LYS A 248 -20.10 5.21 -16.74
N PHE A 249 -20.84 4.75 -17.75
CA PHE A 249 -21.72 5.60 -18.57
C PHE A 249 -23.21 5.44 -18.25
N SER A 250 -23.57 4.60 -17.26
CA SER A 250 -24.97 4.33 -16.93
C SER A 250 -25.64 5.41 -16.06
N ASP A 251 -24.88 6.36 -15.50
CA ASP A 251 -25.41 7.48 -14.69
C ASP A 251 -25.64 8.78 -15.49
N ILE A 252 -25.53 8.76 -16.83
CA ILE A 252 -25.96 9.88 -17.68
C ILE A 252 -27.32 9.54 -18.30
N SER A 253 -28.35 9.48 -17.46
CA SER A 253 -29.73 9.66 -17.91
C SER A 253 -30.06 11.15 -17.92
N ILE A 254 -30.40 11.62 -19.13
CA ILE A 254 -30.79 12.97 -19.55
C ILE A 254 -31.98 13.51 -18.74
#